data_AF-A0A8B7DP39-F1
#
_entry.id   AF-A0A8B7DP39-F1
#
_cell.length_a   1.000
_cell.length_b   1.000
_cell.length_c   1.000
_cell.angle_alpha   90.00
_cell.angle_beta   90.00
_cell.angle_gamma   90.00
#
_symmetry.space_group_name_H-M   'P 1'
#
loop_
_entity.id
_entity.type
_entity.pdbx_description
1 polymer ?
#
loop_
_entity_poly.entity_id
_entity_poly.type
_entity_poly.pdbx_seq_one_letter_code
_entity_poly.pdbx_strand_id
1 'polypeptide(L)'
;MGNFDHKNDLTNDFIECIETNLGYRYRFVNVAFLDFCASVYVYNNLNSEEIKSNKKLYNLYPIICGLLNRNEESFIPLLADTNLSESRFKPESDYYEETSETSPTKIQTPLMYILDLFPTFPYGLKKIFMTCFYESQATITDDIKESIDKSLCQIWILNKTFYEVSCQFYFVEQLINSGKKLDYLIVGKSKHNKANLTKLEEKLIMKCSTNVVNVTLRIPLKIEFWKPMNKIESLFIDCFLTLISKEEYENFLPWFNLCEKLFIHLHEDTDFLNDIYEWVSLLNLKRLVISYRNHVFRNLKSFKDFLNNAKKINS
;
A
#
# COMPACT_ATOMS: atom_id res chain seq x y z
N MET A 1 -10.40 41.55 33.51
CA MET A 1 -9.35 42.11 32.65
C MET A 1 -8.05 42.01 33.42
N GLY A 2 -7.27 40.96 33.17
CA GLY A 2 -5.92 40.81 33.72
C GLY A 2 -4.92 41.25 32.65
N ASN A 3 -4.01 42.17 33.01
CA ASN A 3 -2.92 42.63 32.17
C ASN A 3 -2.07 41.43 31.71
N PHE A 4 -2.06 41.16 30.40
CA PHE A 4 -0.95 40.47 29.76
C PHE A 4 0.16 41.50 29.56
N ASP A 5 0.84 41.85 30.66
CA ASP A 5 2.03 42.69 30.59
C ASP A 5 3.18 41.92 29.95
N HIS A 6 3.76 42.55 28.94
CA HIS A 6 5.00 42.25 28.23
C HIS A 6 5.95 41.24 28.91
N LYS A 7 5.74 39.96 28.60
CA LYS A 7 6.76 38.90 28.53
C LYS A 7 6.13 37.72 27.81
N ASN A 8 6.35 37.59 26.52
CA ASN A 8 6.32 36.31 25.82
C ASN A 8 6.86 36.49 24.40
N ASP A 9 8.17 36.65 24.28
CA ASP A 9 8.85 36.38 23.01
C ASP A 9 8.69 34.92 22.56
N LEU A 10 8.27 34.00 23.46
CA LEU A 10 8.00 32.61 23.11
C LEU A 10 6.63 32.35 22.45
N THR A 11 5.61 33.19 22.62
CA THR A 11 4.29 32.92 22.03
C THR A 11 4.16 33.41 20.59
N ASN A 12 4.96 34.41 20.21
CA ASN A 12 4.92 35.02 18.88
C ASN A 12 5.35 34.07 17.75
N ASP A 13 6.09 33.01 18.06
CA ASP A 13 6.53 32.03 17.07
C ASP A 13 5.48 30.94 16.78
N PHE A 14 4.45 30.79 17.64
CA PHE A 14 3.46 29.71 17.52
C PHE A 14 2.03 30.19 17.36
N ILE A 15 1.66 31.31 17.99
CA ILE A 15 0.31 31.89 17.92
C ILE A 15 0.44 33.37 17.55
N GLU A 16 -0.08 33.74 16.40
CA GLU A 16 -0.13 35.14 15.97
C GLU A 16 -1.47 35.77 16.33
N CYS A 17 -1.41 37.02 16.77
CA CYS A 17 -2.56 37.88 17.01
C CYS A 17 -2.75 38.78 15.80
N ILE A 18 -3.92 38.70 15.16
CA ILE A 18 -4.33 39.51 14.02
C ILE A 18 -5.38 40.49 14.51
N GLU A 19 -5.03 41.78 14.49
CA GLU A 19 -6.00 42.84 14.74
C GLU A 19 -6.90 43.03 13.51
N THR A 20 -8.21 43.07 13.74
CA THR A 20 -9.22 43.27 12.71
C THR A 20 -10.18 44.37 13.12
N ASN A 21 -10.98 44.87 12.18
CA ASN A 21 -12.04 45.85 12.47
C ASN A 21 -13.12 45.33 13.44
N LEU A 22 -13.08 44.04 13.80
CA LEU A 22 -13.97 43.37 14.75
C LEU A 22 -13.26 42.97 16.06
N GLY A 23 -12.04 43.44 16.29
CA GLY A 23 -11.19 43.08 17.43
C GLY A 23 -10.05 42.12 17.06
N TYR A 24 -9.45 41.49 18.06
CA TYR A 24 -8.30 40.60 17.90
C TYR A 24 -8.70 39.16 17.57
N ARG A 25 -8.00 38.52 16.63
CA ARG A 25 -8.12 37.09 16.30
C ARG A 25 -6.78 36.40 16.54
N TYR A 26 -6.79 35.29 17.25
CA TYR A 26 -5.59 34.46 17.45
C TYR A 26 -5.64 33.26 16.50
N ARG A 27 -4.53 32.97 15.83
CA ARG A 27 -4.37 31.74 15.05
C ARG A 27 -2.98 31.14 15.27
N PHE A 28 -2.87 29.83 15.08
CA PHE A 28 -1.56 29.20 15.03
C PHE A 28 -0.80 29.66 13.80
N VAL A 29 0.48 29.98 13.97
CA VAL A 29 1.39 30.41 12.90
C VAL A 29 1.64 29.27 11.90
N ASN A 30 1.59 28.02 12.36
CA ASN A 30 1.73 26.83 11.52
C ASN A 30 0.70 25.76 11.91
N VAL A 31 0.01 25.23 10.90
CA VAL A 31 -1.04 24.20 11.03
C VAL A 31 -0.52 22.93 11.71
N ALA A 32 0.76 22.60 11.56
CA ALA A 32 1.38 21.47 12.26
C ALA A 32 1.31 21.60 13.79
N PHE A 33 1.37 22.83 14.35
CA PHE A 33 1.19 23.03 15.79
C PHE A 33 -0.26 22.87 16.22
N LEU A 34 -1.22 23.30 15.40
CA LEU A 34 -2.64 23.05 15.67
C LEU A 34 -2.92 21.54 15.69
N ASP A 35 -2.40 20.81 14.71
CA ASP A 35 -2.54 19.35 14.63
C ASP A 35 -1.85 18.66 15.82
N PHE A 36 -0.68 19.15 16.23
CA PHE A 36 -0.01 18.67 17.44
C PHE A 36 -0.82 18.92 18.71
N CYS A 37 -1.32 20.14 18.93
CA CYS A 37 -2.15 20.47 20.09
C CYS A 37 -3.45 19.66 20.10
N ALA A 38 -4.10 19.50 18.94
CA ALA A 38 -5.29 18.66 18.79
C ALA A 38 -4.97 17.19 19.11
N SER A 39 -3.81 16.69 18.65
CA SER A 39 -3.35 15.33 18.95
C SER A 39 -3.06 15.13 20.44
N VAL A 40 -2.43 16.10 21.11
CA VAL A 40 -2.21 16.09 22.56
C VAL A 40 -3.52 16.14 23.33
N TYR A 41 -4.50 16.93 22.87
CA TYR A 41 -5.83 16.95 23.47
C TYR A 41 -6.52 15.59 23.34
N VAL A 42 -6.54 15.02 22.13
CA VAL A 42 -7.10 13.69 21.86
C VAL A 42 -6.44 12.64 22.75
N TYR A 43 -5.10 12.62 22.79
CA TYR A 43 -4.33 11.71 23.62
C TYR A 43 -4.72 11.74 25.11
N ASN A 44 -4.95 12.93 25.66
CA ASN A 44 -5.23 13.10 27.09
C ASN A 44 -6.72 12.93 27.46
N ASN A 45 -7.64 13.05 26.50
CA ASN A 45 -9.07 13.19 26.79
C ASN A 45 -9.96 12.12 26.16
N LEU A 46 -9.48 11.40 25.13
CA LEU A 46 -10.26 10.38 24.45
C LEU A 46 -9.67 9.00 24.70
N ASN A 47 -10.55 8.01 24.88
CA ASN A 47 -10.14 6.60 24.93
C ASN A 47 -9.98 6.00 23.52
N SER A 48 -9.44 4.79 23.46
CA SER A 48 -9.15 4.07 22.22
C SER A 48 -10.37 3.90 21.30
N GLU A 49 -11.54 3.56 21.84
CA GLU A 49 -12.76 3.36 21.05
C GLU A 49 -13.33 4.69 20.51
N GLU A 50 -13.22 5.76 21.28
CA GLU A 50 -13.59 7.11 20.84
C GLU A 50 -12.68 7.61 19.71
N ILE A 51 -11.39 7.29 19.76
CA ILE A 51 -10.44 7.61 18.69
C ILE A 51 -10.77 6.80 17.43
N LYS A 52 -10.97 5.48 17.55
CA LYS A 52 -11.28 4.56 16.44
C LYS A 52 -12.52 4.98 15.66
N SER A 53 -13.59 5.33 16.37
CA SER A 53 -14.88 5.66 15.77
C SER A 53 -14.92 7.03 15.08
N ASN A 54 -13.96 7.91 15.38
CA ASN A 54 -13.95 9.28 14.89
C ASN A 54 -13.05 9.49 13.66
N LYS A 55 -13.66 9.36 12.47
CA LYS A 55 -13.00 9.54 11.17
C LYS A 55 -12.31 10.90 10.98
N LYS A 56 -12.71 11.94 11.72
CA LYS A 56 -12.08 13.27 11.63
C LYS A 56 -10.65 13.28 12.20
N LEU A 57 -10.31 12.30 13.02
CA LEU A 57 -9.00 12.20 13.67
C LEU A 57 -7.96 11.51 12.78
N TYR A 58 -8.33 10.95 11.63
CA TYR A 58 -7.42 10.16 10.80
C TYR A 58 -6.13 10.90 10.40
N ASN A 59 -6.24 12.20 10.12
CA ASN A 59 -5.07 13.02 9.76
C ASN A 59 -4.14 13.29 10.96
N LEU A 60 -4.67 13.18 12.19
CA LEU A 60 -3.93 13.35 13.43
C LEU A 60 -3.29 12.06 13.91
N TYR A 61 -3.67 10.90 13.34
CA TYR A 61 -3.18 9.60 13.77
C TYR A 61 -1.66 9.55 13.86
N PRO A 62 -0.85 9.97 12.85
CA PRO A 62 0.61 9.89 12.96
C PRO A 62 1.18 10.59 14.21
N ILE A 63 0.63 11.73 14.61
CA ILE A 63 1.09 12.50 15.77
C ILE A 63 0.56 11.86 17.06
N ILE A 64 -0.70 11.46 17.08
CA ILE A 64 -1.30 10.69 18.18
C ILE A 64 -0.47 9.41 18.43
N CYS A 65 -0.03 8.72 17.36
CA CYS A 65 0.86 7.56 17.43
C CYS A 65 2.19 7.92 18.11
N GLY A 66 2.84 8.99 17.67
CA GLY A 66 4.12 9.42 18.25
C GLY A 66 4.02 9.76 19.74
N LEU A 67 2.88 10.30 20.17
CA LEU A 67 2.60 10.56 21.59
C LEU A 67 2.34 9.27 22.38
N LEU A 68 1.61 8.31 21.80
CA LEU A 68 1.25 7.02 22.41
C LEU A 68 2.41 6.02 22.46
N ASN A 69 3.40 6.14 21.57
CA ASN A 69 4.57 5.24 21.52
C ASN A 69 5.45 5.30 22.79
N ARG A 70 5.11 6.14 23.78
CA ARG A 70 5.69 6.14 25.13
C ARG A 70 5.04 5.14 26.09
N ASN A 71 3.91 4.53 25.71
CA ASN A 71 3.18 3.55 26.51
C ASN A 71 2.90 2.32 25.63
N GLU A 72 3.80 1.33 25.71
CA GLU A 72 3.96 0.22 24.75
C GLU A 72 2.71 -0.66 24.56
N GLU A 73 1.75 -0.65 25.50
CA GLU A 73 0.74 -1.71 25.60
C GLU A 73 -0.64 -1.38 24.99
N SER A 74 -0.97 -0.12 24.65
CA SER A 74 -2.38 0.24 24.33
C SER A 74 -2.69 0.50 22.85
N PHE A 75 -1.69 0.86 22.05
CA PHE A 75 -1.96 1.50 20.75
C PHE A 75 -1.64 0.66 19.52
N ILE A 76 -0.68 -0.27 19.60
CA ILE A 76 -0.45 -1.27 18.55
C ILE A 76 -1.72 -2.09 18.28
N PRO A 77 -2.48 -2.54 19.30
CA PRO A 77 -3.79 -3.17 19.07
C PRO A 77 -4.77 -2.25 18.31
N LEU A 78 -4.80 -0.96 18.65
CA LEU A 78 -5.69 0.01 17.98
C LEU A 78 -5.31 0.26 16.51
N LEU A 79 -4.01 0.35 16.21
CA LEU A 79 -3.53 0.45 14.84
C LEU A 79 -3.75 -0.84 14.06
N ALA A 80 -3.63 -2.00 14.69
CA ALA A 80 -3.95 -3.27 14.07
C ALA A 80 -5.44 -3.30 13.67
N ASP A 81 -6.37 -2.91 14.54
CA ASP A 81 -7.80 -2.87 14.19
C ASP A 81 -8.12 -1.93 13.01
N THR A 82 -7.48 -0.76 12.97
CA THR A 82 -7.77 0.28 11.97
C THR A 82 -7.16 0.00 10.60
N ASN A 83 -5.97 -0.61 10.55
CA ASN A 83 -5.27 -0.93 9.31
C ASN A 83 -5.91 -2.00 8.44
N LEU A 84 -6.77 -2.78 9.07
CA LEU A 84 -7.07 -4.14 8.64
C LEU A 84 -8.54 -4.31 8.24
N SER A 85 -9.35 -3.27 8.44
CA SER A 85 -10.71 -3.13 7.91
C SER A 85 -10.77 -2.81 6.39
N GLU A 86 -9.79 -3.29 5.60
CA GLU A 86 -9.79 -3.15 4.14
C GLU A 86 -10.89 -3.99 3.48
N SER A 87 -12.15 -3.59 3.66
CA SER A 87 -13.31 -4.13 2.94
C SER A 87 -13.34 -3.76 1.44
N ARG A 88 -12.24 -3.25 0.88
CA ARG A 88 -12.18 -2.75 -0.51
C ARG A 88 -11.12 -3.40 -1.42
N PHE A 89 -10.33 -4.34 -0.93
CA PHE A 89 -9.44 -5.15 -1.78
C PHE A 89 -9.94 -6.60 -1.88
N LYS A 90 -11.17 -6.79 -2.38
CA LYS A 90 -11.41 -7.96 -3.22
C LYS A 90 -10.79 -7.62 -4.58
N PRO A 91 -9.87 -8.41 -5.14
CA PRO A 91 -9.50 -8.29 -6.54
C PRO A 91 -10.66 -8.86 -7.38
N GLU A 92 -11.82 -8.23 -7.30
CA GLU A 92 -12.90 -8.41 -8.25
C GLU A 92 -12.72 -7.32 -9.31
N SER A 93 -12.18 -7.78 -10.44
CA SER A 93 -12.38 -7.17 -11.74
C SER A 93 -13.88 -6.87 -11.89
N ASP A 94 -14.30 -5.61 -11.77
CA ASP A 94 -15.51 -5.09 -12.40
C ASP A 94 -15.49 -3.54 -12.39
N TYR A 95 -15.34 -3.01 -13.61
CA TYR A 95 -15.93 -1.78 -14.16
C TYR A 95 -15.68 -0.40 -13.52
N TYR A 96 -15.11 0.49 -14.35
CA TYR A 96 -15.28 1.94 -14.27
C TYR A 96 -16.71 2.31 -14.70
N GLU A 97 -17.41 3.10 -13.89
CA GLU A 97 -18.50 3.97 -14.37
C GLU A 97 -18.15 5.42 -14.03
N GLU A 98 -18.08 6.24 -15.08
CA GLU A 98 -18.14 7.69 -15.01
C GLU A 98 -19.54 8.12 -14.56
N THR A 99 -19.64 9.14 -13.70
CA THR A 99 -20.68 10.17 -13.84
C THR A 99 -20.23 11.50 -13.27
N SER A 100 -20.78 12.54 -13.89
CA SER A 100 -20.38 13.94 -13.94
C SER A 100 -20.80 14.81 -12.75
N GLU A 101 -20.02 15.89 -12.60
CA GLU A 101 -20.35 17.25 -12.14
C GLU A 101 -21.54 17.49 -11.20
N THR A 102 -21.24 18.11 -10.04
CA THR A 102 -21.73 19.46 -9.70
C THR A 102 -20.89 20.06 -8.56
N SER A 103 -20.43 21.31 -8.76
CA SER A 103 -20.05 22.25 -7.68
C SER A 103 -21.26 23.16 -7.41
N PRO A 104 -21.42 23.90 -6.28
CA PRO A 104 -20.40 24.71 -5.60
C PRO A 104 -20.53 24.73 -4.04
N THR A 105 -19.56 25.10 -3.19
CA THR A 105 -19.20 26.49 -2.82
C THR A 105 -18.19 26.47 -1.65
N LYS A 106 -17.21 27.39 -1.72
CA LYS A 106 -16.53 28.11 -0.61
C LYS A 106 -16.39 27.41 0.75
N ILE A 107 -15.19 26.87 1.01
CA ILE A 107 -14.16 27.37 1.94
C ILE A 107 -12.89 26.63 1.52
N GLN A 108 -12.03 27.24 0.69
CA GLN A 108 -10.74 26.63 0.34
C GLN A 108 -9.71 27.02 1.39
N THR A 109 -9.76 26.27 2.49
CA THR A 109 -8.78 26.26 3.57
C THR A 109 -7.42 25.75 3.06
N PRO A 110 -6.27 26.27 3.52
CA PRO A 110 -4.91 25.87 3.11
C PRO A 110 -4.48 24.43 3.46
N LEU A 111 -5.41 23.51 3.73
CA LEU A 111 -5.16 22.10 4.06
C LEU A 111 -4.63 21.29 2.86
N MET A 112 -4.72 21.81 1.63
CA MET A 112 -4.39 21.06 0.41
C MET A 112 -2.88 20.83 0.20
N TYR A 113 -2.01 21.68 0.76
CA TYR A 113 -0.56 21.59 0.46
C TYR A 113 0.21 20.49 1.21
N ILE A 114 -0.38 19.88 2.25
CA ILE A 114 0.19 18.70 2.92
C ILE A 114 -0.56 17.41 2.51
N LEU A 115 -1.76 17.54 1.92
CA LEU A 115 -2.53 16.41 1.39
C LEU A 115 -1.93 15.85 0.09
N ASP A 116 -1.21 16.67 -0.69
CA ASP A 116 -0.41 16.20 -1.83
C ASP A 116 0.78 15.30 -1.39
N LEU A 117 1.14 15.29 -0.10
CA LEU A 117 2.13 14.35 0.45
C LEU A 117 1.51 13.01 0.90
N PHE A 118 0.17 12.91 0.97
CA PHE A 118 -0.51 11.79 1.64
C PHE A 118 -1.87 11.39 1.02
N PRO A 119 -1.97 11.09 -0.30
CA PRO A 119 -3.28 11.12 -0.97
C PRO A 119 -4.14 9.84 -0.85
N THR A 120 -3.74 8.81 -0.10
CA THR A 120 -4.43 7.50 -0.15
C THR A 120 -4.36 6.70 1.17
N PHE A 121 -5.09 7.11 2.21
CA PHE A 121 -5.05 6.41 3.52
C PHE A 121 -6.10 5.30 3.61
N PRO A 122 -5.78 4.13 3.03
CA PRO A 122 -5.48 2.93 3.83
C PRO A 122 -3.99 2.53 3.84
N TYR A 123 -3.23 2.90 2.81
CA TYR A 123 -1.82 2.50 2.68
C TYR A 123 -0.91 3.20 3.70
N GLY A 124 -1.20 4.46 4.02
CA GLY A 124 -0.40 5.23 4.97
C GLY A 124 -0.51 4.74 6.42
N LEU A 125 -1.68 4.23 6.84
CA LEU A 125 -1.83 3.62 8.17
C LEU A 125 -0.98 2.35 8.30
N LYS A 126 -0.85 1.56 7.23
CA LYS A 126 -0.09 0.29 7.26
C LYS A 126 1.39 0.56 7.49
N LYS A 127 1.90 1.60 6.84
CA LYS A 127 3.26 2.09 7.06
C LYS A 127 3.45 2.51 8.52
N ILE A 128 2.55 3.31 9.07
CA ILE A 128 2.62 3.77 10.46
C ILE A 128 2.60 2.59 11.43
N PHE A 129 1.70 1.62 11.24
CA PHE A 129 1.65 0.42 12.08
C PHE A 129 2.94 -0.38 12.01
N MET A 130 3.46 -0.69 10.83
CA MET A 130 4.72 -1.45 10.72
C MET A 130 5.90 -0.69 11.34
N THR A 131 5.91 0.64 11.25
CA THR A 131 6.92 1.47 11.91
C THR A 131 6.77 1.42 13.43
N CYS A 132 5.58 1.65 13.99
CA CYS A 132 5.35 1.57 15.44
C CYS A 132 5.63 0.15 15.97
N PHE A 133 5.22 -0.88 15.24
CA PHE A 133 5.46 -2.28 15.56
C PHE A 133 6.96 -2.61 15.59
N TYR A 134 7.73 -2.08 14.64
CA TYR A 134 9.18 -2.20 14.62
C TYR A 134 9.85 -1.42 15.76
N GLU A 135 9.49 -0.15 15.95
CA GLU A 135 10.13 0.72 16.96
C GLU A 135 9.90 0.23 18.39
N SER A 136 8.70 -0.26 18.69
CA SER A 136 8.35 -0.87 19.98
C SER A 136 8.90 -2.28 20.17
N GLN A 137 9.51 -2.87 19.14
CA GLN A 137 9.94 -4.29 19.15
C GLN A 137 8.79 -5.23 19.55
N ALA A 138 7.57 -4.91 19.13
CA ALA A 138 6.39 -5.69 19.48
C ALA A 138 6.39 -7.07 18.82
N THR A 139 5.67 -8.00 19.46
CA THR A 139 5.43 -9.35 18.93
C THR A 139 3.94 -9.53 18.64
N ILE A 140 3.60 -10.54 17.83
CA ILE A 140 2.19 -10.88 17.59
C ILE A 140 1.66 -11.67 18.78
N THR A 141 1.07 -10.94 19.74
CA THR A 141 0.34 -11.48 20.90
C THR A 141 -1.13 -11.71 20.58
N ASP A 142 -1.86 -12.40 21.46
CA ASP A 142 -3.28 -12.70 21.27
C ASP A 142 -4.13 -11.42 21.06
N ASP A 143 -3.78 -10.33 21.75
CA ASP A 143 -4.50 -9.04 21.68
C ASP A 143 -4.44 -8.36 20.30
N ILE A 144 -3.41 -8.62 19.51
CA ILE A 144 -3.27 -8.06 18.14
C ILE A 144 -3.47 -9.12 17.06
N LYS A 145 -3.37 -10.40 17.43
CA LYS A 145 -3.49 -11.53 16.53
C LYS A 145 -4.87 -11.60 15.90
N GLU A 146 -5.94 -11.37 16.67
CA GLU A 146 -7.30 -11.39 16.12
C GLU A 146 -7.49 -10.34 15.02
N SER A 147 -6.98 -9.12 15.24
CA SER A 147 -7.01 -8.02 14.27
C SER A 147 -6.18 -8.37 13.04
N ILE A 148 -4.98 -8.92 13.25
CA ILE A 148 -4.11 -9.40 12.18
C ILE A 148 -4.79 -10.51 11.39
N ASP A 149 -5.44 -11.49 12.02
CA ASP A 149 -6.09 -12.62 11.39
C ASP A 149 -7.25 -12.19 10.48
N LYS A 150 -8.06 -11.22 10.93
CA LYS A 150 -9.17 -10.63 10.16
C LYS A 150 -8.74 -9.78 8.96
N SER A 151 -7.43 -9.55 8.82
CA SER A 151 -6.87 -8.61 7.86
C SER A 151 -6.21 -9.23 6.63
N LEU A 152 -6.13 -8.40 5.58
CA LEU A 152 -5.22 -8.62 4.47
C LEU A 152 -3.82 -8.09 4.80
N CYS A 153 -2.92 -9.01 5.08
CA CYS A 153 -1.50 -8.76 5.29
C CYS A 153 -0.79 -8.64 3.93
N GLN A 154 -0.28 -7.45 3.62
CA GLN A 154 0.35 -7.17 2.34
C GLN A 154 1.72 -6.50 2.52
N ILE A 155 2.70 -6.94 1.73
CA ILE A 155 4.03 -6.32 1.67
C ILE A 155 4.25 -5.77 0.28
N TRP A 156 4.57 -4.48 0.23
CA TRP A 156 4.83 -3.74 -1.00
C TRP A 156 6.32 -3.42 -1.06
N ILE A 157 7.02 -3.91 -2.06
CA ILE A 157 8.42 -3.54 -2.33
C ILE A 157 8.38 -2.64 -3.55
N LEU A 158 8.14 -1.34 -3.30
CA LEU A 158 7.98 -0.28 -4.28
C LEU A 158 8.69 0.97 -3.77
N ASN A 159 9.89 1.26 -4.29
CA ASN A 159 10.69 2.45 -3.95
C ASN A 159 10.82 2.72 -2.44
N LYS A 160 11.03 1.68 -1.63
CA LYS A 160 11.13 1.84 -0.18
C LYS A 160 12.52 2.27 0.25
N THR A 161 12.55 3.10 1.29
CA THR A 161 13.78 3.43 2.02
C THR A 161 14.29 2.22 2.79
N PHE A 162 15.58 2.21 3.12
CA PHE A 162 16.17 1.16 3.96
C PHE A 162 15.38 0.94 5.26
N TYR A 163 14.94 2.03 5.90
CA TYR A 163 14.17 1.97 7.14
C TYR A 163 12.82 1.27 6.95
N GLU A 164 12.09 1.59 5.90
CA GLU A 164 10.80 0.96 5.61
C GLU A 164 10.93 -0.53 5.30
N VAL A 165 11.99 -0.92 4.58
CA VAL A 165 12.27 -2.34 4.31
C VAL A 165 12.58 -3.08 5.61
N SER A 166 13.34 -2.48 6.53
CA SER A 166 13.61 -3.08 7.85
C SER A 166 12.35 -3.25 8.70
N CYS A 167 11.44 -2.25 8.72
CA CYS A 167 10.16 -2.36 9.41
C CYS A 167 9.33 -3.54 8.86
N GLN A 168 9.24 -3.65 7.53
CA GLN A 168 8.54 -4.74 6.86
C GLN A 168 9.18 -6.10 7.12
N PHE A 169 10.51 -6.16 7.11
CA PHE A 169 11.25 -7.38 7.39
C PHE A 169 10.94 -7.91 8.80
N TYR A 170 10.98 -7.04 9.80
CA TYR A 170 10.63 -7.39 11.17
C TYR A 170 9.18 -7.86 11.31
N PHE A 171 8.23 -7.13 10.70
CA PHE A 171 6.83 -7.52 10.72
C PHE A 171 6.60 -8.90 10.08
N VAL A 172 7.20 -9.16 8.91
CA VAL A 172 7.11 -10.46 8.22
C VAL A 172 7.70 -11.59 9.06
N GLU A 173 8.80 -11.32 9.77
CA GLU A 173 9.39 -12.28 10.69
C GLU A 173 8.42 -12.65 11.83
N GLN A 174 7.80 -11.66 12.47
CA GLN A 174 6.80 -11.93 13.51
C GLN A 174 5.55 -12.63 12.93
N LEU A 175 5.13 -12.27 11.72
CA LEU A 175 4.00 -12.91 11.03
C LEU A 175 4.27 -14.39 10.79
N ILE A 176 5.46 -14.74 10.28
CA ILE A 176 5.88 -16.13 10.09
C ILE A 176 5.89 -16.88 11.42
N ASN A 177 6.45 -16.27 12.47
CA ASN A 177 6.52 -16.88 13.81
C ASN A 177 5.13 -17.13 14.42
N SER A 178 4.14 -16.30 14.09
CA SER A 178 2.75 -16.49 14.52
C SER A 178 2.02 -17.64 13.79
N GLY A 179 2.63 -18.19 12.73
CA GLY A 179 2.04 -19.23 11.88
C GLY A 179 1.08 -18.70 10.80
N LYS A 180 0.81 -17.39 10.76
CA LYS A 180 -0.02 -16.79 9.71
C LYS A 180 0.75 -16.64 8.40
N LYS A 181 0.09 -16.89 7.27
CA LYS A 181 0.62 -16.62 5.91
C LYS A 181 0.46 -15.15 5.52
N LEU A 182 1.42 -14.64 4.77
CA LEU A 182 1.30 -13.36 4.07
C LEU A 182 0.30 -13.49 2.91
N ASP A 183 -0.73 -12.64 2.87
CA ASP A 183 -1.76 -12.72 1.84
C ASP A 183 -1.23 -12.27 0.47
N TYR A 184 -0.48 -11.15 0.43
CA TYR A 184 0.07 -10.61 -0.80
C TYR A 184 1.50 -10.10 -0.64
N LEU A 185 2.36 -10.48 -1.60
CA LEU A 185 3.63 -9.81 -1.87
C LEU A 185 3.52 -9.08 -3.21
N ILE A 186 3.82 -7.78 -3.23
CA ILE A 186 3.81 -6.95 -4.43
C ILE A 186 5.20 -6.39 -4.65
N VAL A 187 5.82 -6.72 -5.79
CA VAL A 187 7.20 -6.33 -6.13
C VAL A 187 7.19 -5.47 -7.38
N GLY A 188 7.77 -4.27 -7.29
CA GLY A 188 7.94 -3.39 -8.43
C GLY A 188 8.90 -2.23 -8.15
N LYS A 189 9.20 -1.45 -9.17
CA LYS A 189 9.86 -0.14 -9.04
C LYS A 189 9.10 0.88 -9.88
N SER A 190 9.20 2.17 -9.55
CA SER A 190 8.62 3.21 -10.41
C SER A 190 9.32 3.28 -11.76
N LYS A 191 8.62 3.80 -12.78
CA LYS A 191 9.15 4.08 -14.12
C LYS A 191 10.50 4.81 -14.15
N HIS A 192 10.74 5.69 -13.18
CA HIS A 192 11.96 6.51 -13.10
C HIS A 192 13.13 5.84 -12.38
N ASN A 193 12.91 4.65 -11.81
CA ASN A 193 13.93 3.93 -11.06
C ASN A 193 13.98 2.47 -11.51
N LYS A 194 14.57 2.24 -12.69
CA LYS A 194 14.94 0.89 -13.17
C LYS A 194 16.04 0.23 -12.33
N ALA A 195 16.42 0.79 -11.17
CA ALA A 195 17.43 0.21 -10.32
C ALA A 195 17.03 -1.21 -9.90
N ASN A 196 18.01 -2.11 -9.96
CA ASN A 196 17.93 -3.44 -9.41
C ASN A 196 17.48 -3.41 -7.95
N LEU A 197 16.89 -4.51 -7.48
CA LEU A 197 16.60 -4.69 -6.07
C LEU A 197 17.87 -4.49 -5.23
N THR A 198 17.72 -3.84 -4.09
CA THR A 198 18.79 -3.79 -3.09
C THR A 198 18.92 -5.15 -2.41
N LYS A 199 20.10 -5.47 -1.86
CA LYS A 199 20.31 -6.71 -1.10
C LYS A 199 19.32 -6.90 0.06
N LEU A 200 18.83 -5.81 0.64
CA LEU A 200 17.84 -5.90 1.72
C LEU A 200 16.44 -6.22 1.18
N GLU A 201 16.06 -5.63 0.04
CA GLU A 201 14.81 -5.98 -0.66
C GLU A 201 14.82 -7.45 -1.11
N GLU A 202 15.94 -7.93 -1.65
CA GLU A 202 16.13 -9.35 -2.00
C GLU A 202 15.95 -10.27 -0.79
N LYS A 203 16.54 -9.92 0.36
CA LYS A 203 16.36 -10.67 1.61
C LYS A 203 14.90 -10.68 2.08
N LEU A 204 14.20 -9.56 1.96
CA LEU A 204 12.78 -9.47 2.30
C LEU A 204 11.94 -10.36 1.37
N ILE A 205 12.18 -10.33 0.06
CA ILE A 205 11.52 -11.21 -0.92
C ILE A 205 11.73 -12.67 -0.55
N MET A 206 12.99 -13.05 -0.25
CA MET A 206 13.32 -14.41 0.16
C MET A 206 12.59 -14.82 1.44
N LYS A 207 12.49 -13.94 2.44
CA LYS A 207 11.74 -14.20 3.67
C LYS A 207 10.24 -14.38 3.41
N CYS A 208 9.65 -13.55 2.54
CA CYS A 208 8.25 -13.69 2.13
C CYS A 208 7.99 -14.98 1.34
N SER A 209 8.99 -15.47 0.58
CA SER A 209 8.83 -16.60 -0.34
C SER A 209 8.43 -17.93 0.30
N THR A 210 8.71 -18.09 1.59
CA THR A 210 8.39 -19.31 2.31
C THR A 210 6.96 -19.34 2.84
N ASN A 211 6.25 -18.19 2.83
CA ASN A 211 5.02 -18.02 3.59
C ASN A 211 4.00 -17.08 2.92
N VAL A 212 3.95 -17.01 1.59
CA VAL A 212 3.03 -16.13 0.85
C VAL A 212 1.95 -16.91 0.10
N VAL A 213 0.75 -16.34 0.01
CA VAL A 213 -0.37 -16.88 -0.77
C VAL A 213 -0.36 -16.35 -2.21
N ASN A 214 -0.28 -15.03 -2.39
CA ASN A 214 -0.35 -14.39 -3.70
C ASN A 214 0.87 -13.49 -3.96
N VAL A 215 1.37 -13.50 -5.19
CA VAL A 215 2.51 -12.66 -5.61
C VAL A 215 2.11 -11.81 -6.81
N THR A 216 2.44 -10.52 -6.76
CA THR A 216 2.31 -9.59 -7.88
C THR A 216 3.68 -9.08 -8.28
N LEU A 217 4.03 -9.26 -9.56
CA LEU A 217 5.26 -8.75 -10.16
C LEU A 217 4.91 -7.65 -11.17
N ARG A 218 5.46 -6.46 -10.95
CA ARG A 218 5.35 -5.31 -11.87
C ARG A 218 6.63 -5.03 -12.66
N ILE A 219 7.67 -5.78 -12.35
CA ILE A 219 8.97 -5.73 -13.02
C ILE A 219 9.45 -7.16 -13.29
N PRO A 220 10.18 -7.40 -14.38
CA PRO A 220 10.87 -8.66 -14.61
C PRO A 220 11.79 -8.98 -13.44
N LEU A 221 11.67 -10.18 -12.88
CA LEU A 221 12.48 -10.61 -11.74
C LEU A 221 12.91 -12.06 -11.93
N LYS A 222 14.21 -12.33 -11.83
CA LYS A 222 14.73 -13.70 -11.87
C LYS A 222 14.32 -14.48 -10.61
N ILE A 223 14.07 -15.77 -10.80
CA ILE A 223 13.66 -16.70 -9.74
C ILE A 223 14.79 -17.08 -8.78
N GLU A 224 16.04 -16.71 -9.06
CA GLU A 224 17.22 -17.05 -8.23
C GLU A 224 17.04 -16.66 -6.75
N PHE A 225 16.19 -15.64 -6.50
CA PHE A 225 15.83 -15.11 -5.18
C PHE A 225 14.55 -15.73 -4.59
N TRP A 226 14.03 -16.82 -5.16
CA TRP A 226 12.74 -17.39 -4.76
C TRP A 226 12.80 -18.91 -4.67
N LYS A 227 12.60 -19.44 -3.45
CA LYS A 227 12.59 -20.88 -3.17
C LYS A 227 11.35 -21.24 -2.36
N PRO A 228 10.18 -21.29 -3.00
CA PRO A 228 8.94 -21.51 -2.29
C PRO A 228 8.84 -22.98 -1.90
N MET A 229 8.35 -23.26 -0.71
CA MET A 229 8.16 -24.64 -0.24
C MET A 229 6.99 -25.32 -0.98
N ASN A 230 6.00 -24.54 -1.40
CA ASN A 230 4.80 -24.98 -2.11
C ASN A 230 4.50 -24.02 -3.27
N LYS A 231 3.64 -24.43 -4.21
CA LYS A 231 3.10 -23.49 -5.18
C LYS A 231 2.37 -22.34 -4.48
N ILE A 232 2.54 -21.12 -4.98
CA ILE A 232 1.71 -19.99 -4.59
C ILE A 232 0.33 -20.13 -5.24
N GLU A 233 -0.70 -19.61 -4.59
CA GLU A 233 -2.06 -19.72 -5.09
C GLU A 233 -2.21 -18.93 -6.39
N SER A 234 -1.77 -17.68 -6.39
CA SER A 234 -1.91 -16.80 -7.55
C SER A 234 -0.64 -16.01 -7.82
N LEU A 235 -0.25 -15.99 -9.10
CA LEU A 235 0.74 -15.07 -9.66
C LEU A 235 0.03 -14.02 -10.52
N PHE A 236 0.29 -12.76 -10.22
CA PHE A 236 -0.13 -11.60 -11.00
C PHE A 236 1.09 -10.97 -11.66
N ILE A 237 1.03 -10.77 -12.97
CA ILE A 237 2.05 -10.08 -13.75
C ILE A 237 1.40 -8.82 -14.30
N ASP A 238 1.82 -7.67 -13.81
CA ASP A 238 1.19 -6.38 -14.10
C ASP A 238 2.17 -5.48 -14.85
N CYS A 239 2.12 -5.59 -16.18
CA CYS A 239 2.95 -4.86 -17.12
C CYS A 239 2.19 -3.70 -17.79
N PHE A 240 0.95 -3.42 -17.37
CA PHE A 240 0.07 -2.47 -18.05
C PHE A 240 0.67 -1.07 -18.20
N LEU A 241 1.42 -0.61 -17.19
CA LEU A 241 2.03 0.71 -17.20
C LEU A 241 3.42 0.74 -17.86
N THR A 242 4.06 -0.40 -18.10
CA THR A 242 5.46 -0.46 -18.53
C THR A 242 5.61 -1.41 -19.69
N LEU A 243 5.95 -0.88 -20.87
CA LEU A 243 6.33 -1.71 -22.01
C LEU A 243 7.62 -2.47 -21.67
N ILE A 244 7.52 -3.80 -21.69
CA ILE A 244 8.59 -4.74 -21.38
C ILE A 244 8.93 -5.48 -22.67
N SER A 245 10.22 -5.60 -22.99
CA SER A 245 10.68 -6.36 -24.15
C SER A 245 10.43 -7.86 -23.97
N LYS A 246 10.40 -8.62 -25.07
CA LYS A 246 10.26 -10.08 -25.01
C LYS A 246 11.32 -10.73 -24.11
N GLU A 247 12.60 -10.37 -24.30
CA GLU A 247 13.73 -10.90 -23.52
C GLU A 247 13.57 -10.61 -22.02
N GLU A 248 13.16 -9.40 -21.67
CA GLU A 248 12.87 -9.06 -20.28
C GLU A 248 11.68 -9.88 -19.74
N TYR A 249 10.62 -10.03 -20.52
CA TYR A 249 9.43 -10.78 -20.13
C TYR A 249 9.74 -12.26 -19.86
N GLU A 250 10.70 -12.86 -20.57
CA GLU A 250 11.11 -14.24 -20.35
C GLU A 250 11.60 -14.51 -18.92
N ASN A 251 12.04 -13.47 -18.18
CA ASN A 251 12.37 -13.60 -16.76
C ASN A 251 11.16 -13.97 -15.88
N PHE A 252 9.93 -13.77 -16.35
CA PHE A 252 8.72 -14.23 -15.65
C PHE A 252 8.43 -15.72 -15.84
N LEU A 253 8.93 -16.35 -16.91
CA LEU A 253 8.56 -17.73 -17.25
C LEU A 253 8.84 -18.75 -16.14
N PRO A 254 9.96 -18.68 -15.40
CA PRO A 254 10.19 -19.59 -14.28
C PRO A 254 9.09 -19.50 -13.21
N TRP A 255 8.46 -18.34 -13.03
CA TRP A 255 7.39 -18.13 -12.04
C TRP A 255 6.08 -18.80 -12.43
N PHE A 256 5.82 -19.01 -13.73
CA PHE A 256 4.57 -19.61 -14.20
C PHE A 256 4.37 -21.02 -13.61
N ASN A 257 5.45 -21.78 -13.48
CA ASN A 257 5.45 -23.12 -12.93
C ASN A 257 5.25 -23.15 -11.41
N LEU A 258 5.44 -22.02 -10.72
CA LEU A 258 5.31 -21.91 -9.28
C LEU A 258 3.90 -21.54 -8.81
N CYS A 259 2.97 -21.28 -9.72
CA CYS A 259 1.62 -20.84 -9.36
C CYS A 259 0.54 -21.86 -9.74
N GLU A 260 -0.62 -21.76 -9.07
CA GLU A 260 -1.83 -22.48 -9.47
C GLU A 260 -2.71 -21.65 -10.41
N LYS A 261 -2.76 -20.33 -10.20
CA LYS A 261 -3.53 -19.36 -10.97
C LYS A 261 -2.60 -18.30 -11.53
N LEU A 262 -2.75 -17.99 -12.80
CA LEU A 262 -1.94 -16.98 -13.50
C LEU A 262 -2.82 -15.85 -14.04
N PHE A 263 -2.47 -14.62 -13.69
CA PHE A 263 -3.13 -13.40 -14.14
C PHE A 263 -2.08 -12.51 -14.79
N ILE A 264 -2.27 -12.17 -16.06
CA ILE A 264 -1.33 -11.38 -16.85
C ILE A 264 -2.04 -10.13 -17.33
N HIS A 265 -1.49 -8.96 -17.04
CA HIS A 265 -1.96 -7.68 -17.56
C HIS A 265 -0.85 -7.08 -18.41
N LEU A 266 -1.10 -7.00 -19.71
CA LEU A 266 -0.12 -6.60 -20.71
C LEU A 266 -0.25 -5.11 -21.06
N HIS A 267 0.89 -4.51 -21.43
CA HIS A 267 0.93 -3.18 -22.03
C HIS A 267 0.23 -3.23 -23.40
N GLU A 268 -0.40 -2.13 -23.82
CA GLU A 268 -1.10 -2.06 -25.11
C GLU A 268 -0.17 -2.24 -26.32
N ASP A 269 1.10 -1.89 -26.15
CA ASP A 269 2.14 -2.00 -27.18
C ASP A 269 2.90 -3.35 -27.16
N THR A 270 2.47 -4.33 -26.35
CA THR A 270 3.05 -5.67 -26.41
C THR A 270 2.81 -6.31 -27.78
N ASP A 271 3.88 -6.73 -28.46
CA ASP A 271 3.88 -7.27 -29.83
C ASP A 271 4.20 -8.78 -29.92
N PHE A 272 4.68 -9.39 -28.83
CA PHE A 272 5.01 -10.83 -28.74
C PHE A 272 3.85 -11.69 -28.17
N LEU A 273 2.59 -11.37 -28.50
CA LEU A 273 1.42 -12.07 -27.95
C LEU A 273 1.35 -13.56 -28.33
N ASN A 274 1.86 -13.93 -29.52
CA ASN A 274 1.91 -15.34 -29.92
C ASN A 274 2.86 -16.14 -29.02
N ASP A 275 4.01 -15.56 -28.65
CA ASP A 275 4.95 -16.20 -27.72
C ASP A 275 4.31 -16.38 -26.34
N ILE A 276 3.58 -15.37 -25.86
CA ILE A 276 2.83 -15.48 -24.59
C ILE A 276 1.85 -16.65 -24.66
N TYR A 277 1.07 -16.77 -25.74
CA TYR A 277 0.15 -17.89 -25.93
C TYR A 277 0.88 -19.23 -25.89
N GLU A 278 2.02 -19.37 -26.57
CA GLU A 278 2.81 -20.60 -26.55
C GLU A 278 3.29 -20.93 -25.14
N TRP A 279 3.88 -19.97 -24.44
CA TRP A 279 4.35 -20.14 -23.06
C TRP A 279 3.24 -20.57 -22.10
N VAL A 280 2.06 -19.94 -22.16
CA VAL A 280 0.96 -20.28 -21.26
C VAL A 280 0.23 -21.57 -21.66
N SER A 281 0.30 -21.98 -22.93
CA SER A 281 -0.37 -23.19 -23.44
C SER A 281 0.22 -24.50 -22.89
N LEU A 282 1.47 -24.44 -22.43
CA LEU A 282 2.19 -25.59 -21.87
C LEU A 282 1.94 -25.77 -20.37
N LEU A 283 1.19 -24.87 -19.74
CA LEU A 283 1.00 -24.87 -18.30
C LEU A 283 -0.28 -25.61 -17.89
N ASN A 284 -0.19 -26.34 -16.78
CA ASN A 284 -1.36 -26.92 -16.10
C ASN A 284 -1.85 -25.98 -14.99
N LEU A 285 -2.60 -24.94 -15.37
CA LEU A 285 -3.13 -23.92 -14.46
C LEU A 285 -4.58 -24.23 -14.07
N LYS A 286 -4.93 -23.97 -12.80
CA LYS A 286 -6.33 -23.98 -12.34
C LYS A 286 -7.13 -22.82 -12.93
N ARG A 287 -6.48 -21.68 -13.19
CA ARG A 287 -7.09 -20.48 -13.78
C ARG A 287 -6.06 -19.66 -14.54
N LEU A 288 -6.46 -19.15 -15.70
CA LEU A 288 -5.69 -18.21 -16.51
C LEU A 288 -6.56 -17.00 -16.82
N VAL A 289 -6.02 -15.80 -16.61
CA VAL A 289 -6.61 -14.56 -17.10
C VAL A 289 -5.52 -13.74 -17.78
N ILE A 290 -5.79 -13.27 -19.00
CA ILE A 290 -4.91 -12.37 -19.74
C ILE A 290 -5.71 -11.12 -20.09
N SER A 291 -5.20 -9.95 -19.75
CA SER A 291 -5.77 -8.66 -20.10
C SER A 291 -4.84 -7.91 -21.06
N TYR A 292 -5.38 -7.45 -22.20
CA TYR A 292 -4.63 -6.72 -23.23
C TYR A 292 -5.57 -5.81 -24.04
N ARG A 293 -5.22 -4.53 -24.21
CA ARG A 293 -6.01 -3.52 -24.96
C ARG A 293 -7.50 -3.56 -24.62
N ASN A 294 -7.83 -3.49 -23.33
CA ASN A 294 -9.20 -3.55 -22.80
C ASN A 294 -9.96 -4.88 -23.04
N HIS A 295 -9.33 -5.89 -23.63
CA HIS A 295 -9.87 -7.24 -23.71
C HIS A 295 -9.42 -8.08 -22.51
N VAL A 296 -10.34 -8.89 -21.99
CA VAL A 296 -10.07 -9.84 -20.90
C VAL A 296 -10.36 -11.26 -21.37
N PHE A 297 -9.31 -12.08 -21.44
CA PHE A 297 -9.36 -13.48 -21.84
C PHE A 297 -9.31 -14.37 -20.60
N ARG A 298 -10.39 -15.12 -20.34
CA ARG A 298 -10.51 -15.98 -19.14
C ARG A 298 -10.06 -17.43 -19.38
N ASN A 299 -9.59 -17.75 -20.60
CA ASN A 299 -9.05 -19.05 -20.96
C ASN A 299 -8.23 -18.97 -22.27
N LEU A 300 -7.40 -20.00 -22.51
CA LEU A 300 -6.54 -20.11 -23.70
C LEU A 300 -7.31 -20.04 -25.02
N LYS A 301 -8.53 -20.60 -25.08
CA LYS A 301 -9.34 -20.59 -26.29
C LYS A 301 -9.71 -19.18 -26.72
N SER A 302 -10.26 -18.38 -25.78
CA SER A 302 -10.63 -16.98 -26.04
C SER A 302 -9.44 -16.12 -26.47
N PHE A 303 -8.25 -16.37 -25.89
CA PHE A 303 -7.03 -15.68 -26.28
C PHE A 303 -6.57 -16.10 -27.69
N LYS A 304 -6.61 -17.39 -28.01
CA LYS A 304 -6.27 -17.91 -29.34
C LYS A 304 -7.17 -17.35 -30.44
N ASP A 305 -8.47 -17.30 -30.19
CA ASP A 305 -9.46 -16.78 -31.14
C ASP A 305 -9.18 -15.30 -31.47
N PHE A 306 -8.81 -14.51 -30.46
CA PHE A 306 -8.35 -13.13 -30.65
C PHE A 306 -7.10 -13.04 -31.53
N LEU A 307 -6.07 -13.84 -31.26
CA LEU A 307 -4.83 -13.85 -32.06
C LEU A 307 -5.07 -14.22 -33.53
N ASN A 308 -5.97 -15.17 -33.78
CA ASN A 308 -6.34 -15.58 -35.14
C ASN A 308 -7.08 -14.47 -35.90
N ASN A 309 -7.94 -13.71 -35.22
CA ASN A 309 -8.68 -12.61 -35.84
C ASN A 309 -7.78 -11.39 -36.10
N ALA A 310 -6.86 -11.07 -35.19
CA ALA A 310 -5.89 -10.00 -35.38
C ALA A 310 -4.98 -10.25 -36.61
N LYS A 311 -4.60 -11.51 -36.87
CA LYS A 311 -3.81 -11.89 -38.06
C LYS A 311 -4.56 -11.64 -39.38
N LYS A 312 -5.88 -11.82 -39.41
CA LYS A 312 -6.72 -11.64 -40.62
C LYS A 312 -6.96 -10.17 -40.98
N ILE A 313 -6.82 -9.26 -40.03
CA ILE A 313 -7.03 -7.82 -40.25
C ILE A 313 -5.75 -7.16 -40.81
N ASN A 314 -4.58 -7.74 -40.51
CA ASN A 314 -3.27 -7.23 -40.92
C ASN A 314 -2.68 -7.97 -42.15
N SER A 315 -3.43 -8.90 -42.75
CA SER A 315 -3.06 -9.67 -43.95
C SER A 315 -3.80 -9.17 -45.17
#